data_AF-A0A9J6CLK2-F1
#
_entry.id   AF-A0A9J6CLK2-F1
#
_cell.length_a   1.000
_cell.length_b   1.000
_cell.length_c   1.000
_cell.angle_alpha   90.00
_cell.angle_beta   90.00
_cell.angle_gamma   90.00
#
_symmetry.space_group_name_H-M   'P 1'
#
loop_
_entity.id
_entity.type
_entity.pdbx_description
1 polymer ?
#
loop_
_entity_poly.entity_id
_entity_poly.type
_entity_poly.pdbx_seq_one_letter_code
_entity_poly.pdbx_strand_id
1 'polypeptide(L)'
;MTRTTQPAHLASIILVLFISFNVWPETYQDCQHAGEKLKSPLTSFIYLGSFAAHFGAQLWMTFVSGLALYFALPRHTFGICQEILFPKYFLINTLLSTMTLITFAKLHTNFNDLRWITQLMTLSICLFIEMIIFLYLTPSLLKLMRAKYQYELKLGNGDEIGYQRTLPSVIECPEYKEVHKKFRRVHFKCAMGNVVTICCTFMHLYYLASKITIL
;
A
#
# COMPACT_ATOMS: atom_id res chain seq x y z
N MET A 1 5.71 -24.86 -16.01
CA MET A 1 6.27 -25.33 -14.73
C MET A 1 6.30 -24.16 -13.75
N THR A 2 5.39 -24.08 -12.79
CA THR A 2 5.53 -23.20 -11.61
C THR A 2 5.12 -24.00 -10.38
N ARG A 3 6.01 -24.91 -9.98
CA ARG A 3 5.91 -25.64 -8.71
C ARG A 3 6.40 -24.67 -7.63
N THR A 4 5.54 -23.73 -7.23
CA THR A 4 5.90 -22.73 -6.21
C THR A 4 5.57 -23.30 -4.83
N THR A 5 6.38 -22.97 -3.82
CA THR A 5 6.12 -23.33 -2.41
C THR A 5 5.10 -22.40 -1.75
N GLN A 6 4.54 -21.43 -2.49
CA GLN A 6 3.60 -20.44 -1.95
C GLN A 6 2.34 -21.06 -1.32
N PRO A 7 1.75 -22.14 -1.85
CA PRO A 7 0.65 -22.82 -1.18
C PRO A 7 1.05 -23.41 0.18
N ALA A 8 2.28 -23.91 0.31
CA ALA A 8 2.79 -24.44 1.58
C ALA A 8 3.00 -23.33 2.61
N HIS A 9 3.57 -22.18 2.22
CA HIS A 9 3.71 -21.03 3.12
C HIS A 9 2.35 -20.51 3.62
N LEU A 10 1.34 -20.43 2.74
CA LEU A 10 -0.02 -20.06 3.12
C LEU A 10 -0.64 -21.07 4.09
N ALA A 11 -0.49 -22.37 3.81
CA ALA A 11 -0.98 -23.44 4.69
C ALA A 11 -0.30 -23.39 6.07
N SER A 12 1.01 -23.15 6.12
CA SER A 12 1.75 -22.99 7.39
C SER A 12 1.25 -21.80 8.19
N ILE A 13 1.01 -20.64 7.55
CA ILE A 13 0.47 -19.45 8.22
C ILE A 13 -0.92 -19.75 8.78
N ILE A 14 -1.82 -20.34 7.97
CA ILE A 14 -3.18 -20.71 8.41
C ILE A 14 -3.13 -21.68 9.59
N LEU A 15 -2.25 -22.68 9.53
CA LEU A 15 -2.08 -23.67 10.59
C LEU A 15 -1.59 -23.03 11.90
N VAL A 16 -0.58 -22.15 11.82
CA VAL A 16 -0.07 -21.43 12.99
C VAL A 16 -1.16 -20.54 13.59
N LEU A 17 -1.91 -19.80 12.77
CA LEU A 17 -3.02 -18.97 13.24
C LEU A 17 -4.13 -19.80 13.88
N PHE A 18 -4.47 -20.96 13.30
CA PHE A 18 -5.45 -21.87 13.85
C PHE A 18 -5.00 -22.44 15.20
N ILE A 19 -3.76 -22.92 15.30
CA ILE A 19 -3.21 -23.45 16.56
C ILE A 19 -3.18 -22.36 17.63
N SER A 20 -2.67 -21.16 17.32
CA SER A 20 -2.62 -20.05 18.27
C SER A 20 -4.01 -19.64 18.77
N PHE A 21 -5.03 -19.66 17.90
CA PHE A 21 -6.41 -19.36 18.29
C PHE A 21 -7.03 -20.42 19.22
N ASN A 22 -6.68 -21.70 19.02
CA ASN A 22 -7.22 -22.80 19.83
C ASN A 22 -6.45 -23.04 21.14
N VAL A 23 -5.13 -22.78 21.16
CA VAL A 23 -4.26 -23.03 22.31
C VAL A 23 -4.29 -21.89 23.33
N TRP A 24 -4.56 -20.65 22.90
CA TRP A 24 -4.57 -19.48 23.78
C TRP A 24 -5.95 -18.80 23.90
N PRO A 25 -7.01 -19.52 24.33
CA PRO A 25 -8.33 -18.93 24.54
C PRO A 25 -8.39 -18.02 25.78
N GLU A 26 -7.42 -18.11 26.70
CA GLU A 26 -7.44 -17.40 28.00
C GLU A 26 -7.53 -15.87 27.88
N THR A 27 -7.01 -15.27 26.79
CA THR A 27 -7.13 -13.82 26.54
C THR A 27 -8.58 -13.36 26.35
N TYR A 28 -9.51 -14.29 26.08
CA TYR A 28 -10.94 -14.00 25.90
C TYR A 28 -11.72 -14.01 27.23
N GLN A 29 -11.27 -14.79 28.20
CA GLN A 29 -12.06 -15.13 29.40
C GLN A 29 -11.92 -14.07 30.50
N ASP A 30 -10.75 -13.44 30.64
CA ASP A 30 -10.53 -12.35 31.61
C ASP A 30 -11.37 -11.10 31.32
N CYS A 31 -11.67 -10.80 30.05
CA CYS A 31 -12.48 -9.65 29.66
C CYS A 31 -13.99 -9.82 29.93
N GLN A 32 -14.49 -11.05 30.09
CA GLN A 32 -15.90 -11.30 30.40
C GLN A 32 -16.26 -10.94 31.85
N HIS A 33 -15.31 -11.00 32.78
CA HIS A 33 -15.55 -10.69 34.19
C HIS A 33 -15.67 -9.18 34.50
N ALA A 34 -15.24 -8.30 33.58
CA ALA A 34 -15.20 -6.85 33.79
C ALA A 34 -16.44 -6.08 33.30
N GLY A 35 -17.48 -6.74 32.77
CA GLY A 35 -18.70 -6.06 32.30
C GLY A 35 -18.53 -5.19 31.04
N GLU A 36 -17.36 -5.22 30.41
CA GLU A 36 -17.10 -4.52 29.15
C GLU A 36 -17.65 -5.30 27.94
N LYS A 37 -18.11 -4.58 26.92
CA LYS A 37 -18.59 -5.14 25.65
C LYS A 37 -17.42 -5.92 25.00
N LEU A 38 -17.50 -7.25 25.04
CA LEU A 38 -16.41 -8.13 24.62
C LEU A 38 -16.04 -7.89 23.14
N LYS A 39 -14.88 -7.28 22.90
CA LYS A 39 -14.34 -7.10 21.55
C LYS A 39 -13.95 -8.47 21.02
N SER A 40 -14.52 -8.87 19.88
CA SER A 40 -14.19 -10.15 19.24
C SER A 40 -12.68 -10.22 18.96
N PRO A 41 -11.93 -11.18 19.55
CA PRO A 41 -10.47 -11.29 19.37
C PRO A 41 -10.07 -11.37 17.90
N LEU A 42 -10.88 -12.06 17.10
CA LEU A 42 -10.69 -12.16 15.65
C LEU A 42 -10.81 -10.80 14.96
N THR A 43 -11.78 -9.96 15.36
CA THR A 43 -11.91 -8.60 14.81
C THR A 43 -10.71 -7.74 15.17
N SER A 44 -10.22 -7.82 16.41
CA SER A 44 -9.00 -7.11 16.85
C SER A 44 -7.77 -7.58 16.10
N PHE A 45 -7.63 -8.89 15.87
CA PHE A 45 -6.54 -9.47 15.10
C PHE A 45 -6.56 -9.01 13.64
N ILE A 46 -7.73 -9.06 12.98
CA ILE A 46 -7.88 -8.58 11.60
C ILE A 46 -7.58 -7.09 11.51
N TYR A 47 -8.07 -6.29 12.46
CA TYR A 47 -7.78 -4.85 12.52
C TYR A 47 -6.28 -4.57 12.60
N LEU A 48 -5.60 -5.13 13.60
CA LEU A 48 -4.18 -4.89 13.82
C LEU A 48 -3.32 -5.45 12.68
N GLY A 49 -3.64 -6.67 12.23
CA GLY A 49 -2.92 -7.34 11.14
C GLY A 49 -3.07 -6.60 9.81
N SER A 50 -4.28 -6.16 9.46
CA SER A 50 -4.51 -5.41 8.23
C SER A 50 -3.83 -4.04 8.26
N PHE A 51 -3.91 -3.32 9.38
CA PHE A 51 -3.22 -2.05 9.55
C PHE A 51 -1.69 -2.19 9.48
N ALA A 52 -1.11 -3.16 10.20
CA ALA A 52 0.33 -3.37 10.23
C ALA A 52 0.87 -3.77 8.85
N ALA A 53 0.18 -4.68 8.15
CA ALA A 53 0.53 -5.07 6.80
C ALA A 53 0.45 -3.89 5.82
N HIS A 54 -0.59 -3.05 5.95
CA HIS A 54 -0.79 -1.86 5.12
C HIS A 54 0.33 -0.84 5.31
N PHE A 55 0.57 -0.43 6.55
CA PHE A 55 1.62 0.52 6.91
C PHE A 55 3.00 0.00 6.49
N GLY A 56 3.30 -1.26 6.79
CA GLY A 56 4.56 -1.90 6.41
C GLY A 56 4.77 -1.95 4.89
N ALA A 57 3.73 -2.31 4.13
CA ALA A 57 3.78 -2.33 2.67
C ALA A 57 4.06 -0.94 2.09
N GLN A 58 3.42 0.11 2.62
CA GLN A 58 3.65 1.48 2.19
C GLN A 58 5.10 1.94 2.40
N LEU A 59 5.66 1.68 3.59
CA LEU A 59 7.04 2.05 3.89
C LEU A 59 8.04 1.26 3.03
N TRP A 60 7.84 -0.06 2.93
CA TRP A 60 8.73 -0.93 2.16
C TRP A 60 8.74 -0.55 0.67
N MET A 61 7.56 -0.40 0.06
CA MET A 61 7.47 -0.10 -1.37
C MET A 61 8.03 1.27 -1.71
N THR A 62 7.78 2.27 -0.87
CA THR A 62 8.16 3.67 -1.15
C THR A 62 9.63 3.92 -0.88
N PHE A 63 10.14 3.50 0.28
CA PHE A 63 11.47 3.89 0.75
C PHE A 63 12.54 2.82 0.52
N VAL A 64 12.18 1.54 0.54
CA VAL A 64 13.17 0.46 0.40
C VAL A 64 13.21 -0.02 -1.04
N SER A 65 12.14 -0.65 -1.50
CA SER A 65 12.05 -1.25 -2.84
C SER A 65 12.20 -0.20 -3.95
N GLY A 66 11.46 0.91 -3.87
CA GLY A 66 11.48 1.97 -4.88
C GLY A 66 12.87 2.58 -5.08
N LEU A 67 13.54 2.98 -4.00
CA LEU A 67 14.89 3.57 -4.06
C LEU A 67 15.93 2.54 -4.50
N ALA A 68 15.92 1.34 -3.92
CA ALA A 68 16.87 0.30 -4.27
C ALA A 68 16.81 -0.04 -5.77
N LEU A 69 15.60 -0.26 -6.31
CA LEU A 69 15.42 -0.58 -7.73
C LEU A 69 15.79 0.59 -8.64
N TYR A 70 15.50 1.84 -8.24
CA TYR A 70 15.85 3.02 -9.01
C TYR A 70 17.36 3.19 -9.19
N PHE A 71 18.14 2.90 -8.14
CA PHE A 71 19.60 3.01 -8.18
C PHE A 71 20.31 1.77 -8.73
N ALA A 72 19.64 0.60 -8.72
CA ALA A 72 20.27 -0.66 -9.11
C ALA A 72 19.96 -1.11 -10.54
N LEU A 73 18.85 -0.66 -11.14
CA LEU A 73 18.39 -1.17 -12.43
C LEU A 73 18.46 -0.14 -13.56
N PRO A 74 18.69 -0.59 -14.81
CA PRO A 74 18.44 0.23 -15.99
C PRO A 74 16.99 0.70 -16.00
N ARG A 75 16.75 1.92 -16.50
CA ARG A 75 15.45 2.59 -16.42
C ARG A 75 14.29 1.77 -16.99
N HIS A 76 14.50 1.07 -18.11
CA HIS A 76 13.45 0.24 -18.70
C HIS A 76 13.15 -1.00 -17.86
N THR A 77 14.18 -1.64 -17.30
CA THR A 77 14.03 -2.75 -16.36
C THR A 77 13.30 -2.31 -15.09
N PHE A 78 13.69 -1.16 -14.52
CA PHE A 78 12.98 -0.55 -13.39
C PHE A 78 11.50 -0.27 -13.72
N GLY A 79 11.25 0.27 -14.91
CA GLY A 79 9.90 0.51 -15.43
C GLY A 79 9.03 -0.74 -15.51
N ILE A 80 9.60 -1.85 -15.98
CA ILE A 80 8.93 -3.15 -16.03
C ILE A 80 8.58 -3.63 -14.62
N CYS A 81 9.50 -3.48 -13.65
CA CYS A 81 9.21 -3.79 -12.26
C CYS A 81 8.04 -2.93 -11.72
N GLN A 82 8.05 -1.63 -11.98
CA GLN A 82 6.95 -0.73 -11.60
C GLN A 82 5.62 -1.14 -12.25
N GLU A 83 5.62 -1.56 -13.51
CA GLU A 83 4.43 -2.01 -14.22
C GLU A 83 3.75 -3.19 -13.55
N ILE A 84 4.56 -4.13 -13.06
CA ILE A 84 4.09 -5.35 -12.39
C ILE A 84 3.69 -5.07 -10.94
N LEU A 85 4.45 -4.22 -10.24
CA LEU A 85 4.28 -3.98 -8.81
C LEU A 85 3.17 -2.97 -8.49
N PHE A 86 3.03 -1.88 -9.25
CA PHE A 86 2.09 -0.81 -8.93
C PHE A 86 0.63 -1.29 -8.81
N PRO A 87 0.05 -2.07 -9.75
CA PRO A 87 -1.32 -2.55 -9.62
C PRO A 87 -1.53 -3.41 -8.38
N LYS A 88 -0.56 -4.28 -8.07
CA LYS A 88 -0.63 -5.19 -6.91
C LYS A 88 -0.54 -4.41 -5.60
N TYR A 89 0.39 -3.46 -5.53
CA TYR A 89 0.58 -2.59 -4.38
C TYR A 89 -0.68 -1.78 -4.08
N PHE A 90 -1.22 -1.04 -5.05
CA PHE A 90 -2.39 -0.21 -4.82
C PHE A 90 -3.67 -1.03 -4.54
N LEU A 91 -3.80 -2.23 -5.13
CA LEU A 91 -4.88 -3.16 -4.79
C LEU A 91 -4.78 -3.64 -3.34
N ILE A 92 -3.62 -4.16 -2.93
CA ILE A 92 -3.42 -4.67 -1.57
C ILE A 92 -3.64 -3.56 -0.55
N ASN A 93 -3.11 -2.36 -0.77
CA ASN A 93 -3.34 -1.22 0.10
C ASN A 93 -4.83 -0.89 0.23
N THR A 94 -5.56 -0.79 -0.89
CA THR A 94 -7.01 -0.52 -0.88
C THR A 94 -7.78 -1.58 -0.09
N LEU A 95 -7.43 -2.86 -0.24
CA LEU A 95 -8.08 -3.95 0.51
C LEU A 95 -7.78 -3.88 2.00
N LEU A 96 -6.50 -3.67 2.37
CA LEU A 96 -6.09 -3.62 3.76
C LEU A 96 -6.62 -2.36 4.47
N SER A 97 -6.65 -1.21 3.81
CA SER A 97 -7.23 0.02 4.36
C SER A 97 -8.75 -0.09 4.52
N THR A 98 -9.44 -0.77 3.59
CA THR A 98 -10.86 -1.12 3.74
C THR A 98 -11.09 -2.01 4.96
N MET A 99 -10.31 -3.09 5.12
CA MET A 99 -10.41 -3.98 6.28
C MET A 99 -10.15 -3.23 7.59
N THR A 100 -9.11 -2.38 7.62
CA THR A 100 -8.77 -1.55 8.79
C THR A 100 -9.93 -0.62 9.14
N LEU A 101 -10.50 0.10 8.17
CA LEU A 101 -11.61 1.04 8.41
C LEU A 101 -12.86 0.33 8.93
N ILE A 102 -13.25 -0.78 8.30
CA ILE A 102 -14.45 -1.55 8.70
C ILE A 102 -14.27 -2.10 10.11
N THR A 103 -13.11 -2.68 10.41
CA THR A 103 -12.85 -3.28 11.73
C THR A 103 -12.67 -2.21 12.82
N PHE A 104 -12.05 -1.06 12.51
CA PHE A 104 -11.97 0.09 13.41
C PHE A 104 -13.35 0.60 13.82
N ALA A 105 -14.24 0.79 12.84
CA ALA A 105 -15.62 1.24 13.08
C ALA A 105 -16.45 0.23 13.90
N LYS A 106 -16.15 -1.08 13.78
CA LYS A 106 -16.80 -2.14 14.58
C LYS A 106 -16.26 -2.24 16.00
N LEU A 107 -14.95 -2.10 16.20
CA LEU A 107 -14.30 -2.23 17.51
C LEU A 107 -14.51 -1.01 18.40
N HIS A 108 -14.72 0.16 17.79
CA HIS A 108 -14.91 1.41 18.49
C HIS A 108 -16.13 2.12 17.93
N THR A 109 -17.12 2.36 18.76
CA THR A 109 -18.30 3.17 18.42
C THR A 109 -18.49 4.17 19.55
N ASN A 110 -17.89 5.34 19.39
CA ASN A 110 -18.12 6.46 20.30
C ASN A 110 -18.24 7.75 19.48
N PHE A 111 -19.46 8.04 19.04
CA PHE A 111 -19.77 9.21 18.23
C PHE A 111 -19.57 10.55 18.96
N ASN A 112 -19.31 10.53 20.27
CA ASN A 112 -19.02 11.73 21.05
C ASN A 112 -17.50 11.94 21.26
N ASP A 113 -16.65 10.98 20.87
CA ASP A 113 -15.20 11.11 20.98
C ASP A 113 -14.60 11.72 19.71
N LEU A 114 -14.16 12.98 19.81
CA LEU A 114 -13.50 13.69 18.73
C LEU A 114 -12.26 12.95 18.19
N ARG A 115 -11.51 12.24 19.05
CA ARG A 115 -10.33 11.47 18.61
C ARG A 115 -10.76 10.31 17.72
N TRP A 116 -11.83 9.61 18.09
CA TRP A 116 -12.38 8.53 17.28
C TRP A 116 -12.89 9.05 15.92
N ILE A 117 -13.67 10.14 15.91
CA ILE A 117 -14.15 10.78 14.67
C ILE A 117 -12.96 11.16 13.77
N THR A 118 -11.93 11.80 14.35
CA THR A 118 -10.73 12.19 13.61
C THR A 118 -10.07 10.99 12.95
N GLN A 119 -9.91 9.87 13.66
CA GLN A 119 -9.32 8.66 13.10
C GLN A 119 -10.19 8.02 12.01
N LEU A 120 -11.51 7.99 12.20
CA LEU A 120 -12.44 7.49 11.21
C LEU A 120 -12.32 8.29 9.90
N MET A 121 -12.25 9.62 10.01
CA MET A 121 -12.05 10.51 8.86
C MET A 121 -10.69 10.28 8.20
N THR A 122 -9.61 10.18 8.99
CA THR A 122 -8.26 9.90 8.48
C THR A 122 -8.20 8.59 7.70
N LEU A 123 -8.76 7.51 8.24
CA LEU A 123 -8.81 6.21 7.56
C LEU A 123 -9.70 6.25 6.31
N SER A 124 -10.81 6.99 6.33
CA SER A 124 -11.70 7.17 5.18
C SER A 124 -11.03 7.94 4.05
N ILE A 125 -10.31 9.02 4.36
CA ILE A 125 -9.51 9.79 3.40
C ILE A 125 -8.42 8.91 2.80
N CYS A 126 -7.73 8.13 3.63
CA CYS A 126 -6.71 7.17 3.18
C CYS A 126 -7.28 6.19 2.15
N LEU A 127 -8.38 5.50 2.49
CA LEU A 127 -9.05 4.55 1.61
C LEU A 127 -9.49 5.22 0.29
N PHE A 128 -10.12 6.40 0.36
CA PHE A 128 -10.64 7.06 -0.83
C PHE A 128 -9.53 7.45 -1.81
N ILE A 129 -8.40 7.96 -1.30
CA ILE A 129 -7.23 8.28 -2.12
C ILE A 129 -6.66 7.00 -2.75
N GLU A 130 -6.52 5.92 -1.99
CA GLU A 130 -6.01 4.64 -2.50
C GLU A 130 -6.91 4.05 -3.58
N MET A 131 -8.23 4.11 -3.39
CA MET A 131 -9.21 3.70 -4.41
C MET A 131 -9.08 4.54 -5.68
N ILE A 132 -8.93 5.86 -5.58
CA ILE A 132 -8.73 6.73 -6.75
C ILE A 132 -7.45 6.35 -7.48
N ILE A 133 -6.35 6.15 -6.75
CA ILE A 133 -5.07 5.77 -7.34
C ILE A 133 -5.20 4.41 -8.03
N PHE A 134 -5.78 3.42 -7.37
CA PHE A 134 -5.94 2.08 -7.90
C PHE A 134 -6.84 2.03 -9.13
N LEU A 135 -8.05 2.59 -9.04
CA LEU A 135 -9.09 2.45 -10.07
C LEU A 135 -8.86 3.36 -11.29
N TYR A 136 -8.32 4.56 -11.09
CA TYR A 136 -8.25 5.57 -12.15
C TYR A 136 -6.82 5.96 -12.54
N LEU A 137 -5.95 6.25 -11.56
CA LEU A 137 -4.62 6.76 -11.89
C LEU A 137 -3.66 5.65 -12.33
N THR A 138 -3.71 4.46 -11.72
CA THR A 138 -2.82 3.35 -12.04
C THR A 138 -3.00 2.85 -13.47
N PRO A 139 -4.22 2.56 -13.97
CA PRO A 139 -4.40 2.14 -15.38
C PRO A 139 -3.91 3.20 -16.36
N SER A 140 -4.17 4.48 -16.07
CA SER A 140 -3.71 5.61 -16.88
C SER A 140 -2.18 5.71 -16.90
N LEU A 141 -1.55 5.59 -15.72
CA LEU A 141 -0.11 5.61 -15.54
C LEU A 141 0.56 4.50 -16.35
N LEU A 142 0.05 3.26 -16.24
CA LEU A 142 0.62 2.12 -16.97
C LEU A 142 0.50 2.29 -18.49
N LYS A 143 -0.64 2.79 -18.99
CA LYS A 143 -0.81 3.06 -20.42
C LYS A 143 0.21 4.09 -20.93
N LEU A 144 0.41 5.17 -20.19
CA LEU A 144 1.37 6.23 -20.53
C LEU A 144 2.82 5.74 -20.44
N MET A 145 3.11 4.89 -19.45
CA MET A 145 4.44 4.31 -19.25
C MET A 145 4.82 3.38 -20.40
N ARG A 146 3.92 2.48 -20.83
CA ARG A 146 4.12 1.63 -22.02
C ARG A 146 4.33 2.44 -23.28
N ALA A 147 3.48 3.45 -23.52
CA ALA A 147 3.61 4.31 -24.69
C ALA A 147 4.96 5.04 -24.70
N LYS A 148 5.38 5.59 -23.55
CA LYS A 148 6.68 6.23 -23.37
C LYS A 148 7.84 5.28 -23.71
N TYR A 149 7.84 4.06 -23.17
CA TYR A 149 8.91 3.09 -23.43
C TYR A 149 8.97 2.64 -24.90
N GLN A 150 7.83 2.53 -25.58
CA GLN A 150 7.82 2.24 -27.02
C GLN A 150 8.55 3.31 -27.85
N TYR A 151 8.42 4.59 -27.50
CA TYR A 151 9.16 5.66 -28.19
C TYR A 151 10.65 5.65 -27.83
N GLU A 152 10.99 5.44 -26.55
CA GLU A 152 12.39 5.39 -26.09
C GLU A 152 13.15 4.22 -26.75
N LEU A 153 12.53 3.03 -26.85
CA LEU A 153 13.12 1.85 -27.50
C LEU A 153 13.37 2.08 -29.00
N LYS A 154 12.43 2.71 -29.71
CA LYS A 154 12.58 3.01 -31.16
C LYS A 154 13.78 3.92 -31.46
N LEU A 155 14.17 4.73 -30.47
CA LEU A 155 15.24 5.73 -30.59
C LEU A 155 16.52 5.32 -29.86
N GLY A 156 16.60 4.08 -29.35
CA GLY A 156 17.80 3.53 -28.70
C GLY A 156 18.13 4.13 -27.34
N ASN A 157 17.13 4.53 -26.54
CA ASN A 157 17.30 5.12 -25.21
C ASN A 157 16.67 4.22 -24.13
N GLY A 158 17.18 4.27 -22.89
CA GLY A 158 16.56 3.53 -21.77
C GLY A 158 17.50 2.69 -20.90
N ASP A 159 18.78 2.57 -21.30
CA ASP A 159 19.79 1.76 -20.61
C ASP A 159 20.49 2.52 -19.46
N GLU A 160 20.10 3.78 -19.23
CA GLU A 160 20.64 4.55 -18.12
C GLU A 160 20.24 3.98 -16.74
N ILE A 161 21.19 3.95 -15.80
CA ILE A 161 20.98 3.57 -14.41
C ILE A 161 21.00 4.84 -13.55
N GLY A 162 20.00 5.02 -12.68
CA GLY A 162 19.88 6.21 -11.84
C GLY A 162 19.55 7.48 -12.63
N TYR A 163 20.52 8.38 -12.79
CA TYR A 163 20.28 9.71 -13.37
C TYR A 163 19.90 9.64 -14.84
N GLN A 164 18.88 10.42 -15.22
CA GLN A 164 18.25 10.29 -16.51
C GLN A 164 19.07 10.94 -17.63
N ARG A 165 19.82 10.13 -18.39
CA ARG A 165 20.51 10.57 -19.61
C ARG A 165 19.62 10.28 -20.81
N THR A 166 18.88 11.28 -21.27
CA THR A 166 18.01 11.14 -22.46
C THR A 166 18.75 11.62 -23.71
N LEU A 167 18.78 10.81 -24.76
CA LEU A 167 19.37 11.18 -26.05
C LEU A 167 18.68 12.41 -26.67
N PRO A 168 19.42 13.33 -27.33
CA PRO A 168 18.83 14.51 -27.98
C PRO A 168 17.72 14.16 -28.99
N SER A 169 17.89 13.07 -29.75
CA SER A 169 16.91 12.57 -30.73
C SER A 169 15.56 12.20 -30.11
N VAL A 170 15.55 11.74 -28.85
CA VAL A 170 14.32 11.45 -28.08
C VAL A 170 13.69 12.73 -27.56
N ILE A 171 14.53 13.69 -27.15
CA ILE A 171 14.07 14.99 -26.66
C ILE A 171 13.40 15.78 -27.76
N GLU A 172 13.79 15.64 -29.03
CA GLU A 172 13.23 16.40 -30.14
C GLU A 172 11.88 15.87 -30.65
N CYS A 173 11.56 14.59 -30.45
CA CYS A 173 10.30 13.98 -30.88
C CYS A 173 9.07 14.61 -30.18
N PRO A 174 8.14 15.27 -30.93
CA PRO A 174 7.00 15.96 -30.34
C PRO A 174 5.99 15.00 -29.69
N GLU A 175 5.78 13.82 -30.28
CA GLU A 175 4.89 12.79 -29.72
C GLU A 175 5.40 12.28 -28.36
N TYR A 176 6.72 12.08 -28.25
CA TYR A 176 7.35 11.68 -26.98
C TYR A 176 7.18 12.76 -25.90
N LYS A 177 7.39 14.04 -26.22
CA LYS A 177 7.22 15.15 -25.26
C LYS A 177 5.83 15.16 -24.65
N GLU A 178 4.79 15.00 -25.47
CA GLU A 178 3.40 15.00 -25.02
C GLU A 178 3.08 13.79 -24.14
N VAL A 179 3.52 12.59 -24.52
CA VAL A 179 3.35 11.39 -23.70
C VAL A 179 4.12 11.50 -22.38
N HIS A 180 5.36 11.98 -22.43
CA HIS A 180 6.21 12.15 -21.25
C HIS A 180 5.63 13.18 -20.28
N LYS A 181 5.09 14.30 -20.78
CA LYS A 181 4.40 15.32 -19.97
C LYS A 181 3.17 14.75 -19.27
N LYS A 182 2.34 14.00 -19.99
CA LYS A 182 1.16 13.33 -19.42
C LYS A 182 1.58 12.29 -18.37
N PHE A 183 2.58 11.45 -18.69
CA PHE A 183 3.15 10.48 -17.78
C PHE A 183 3.60 11.13 -16.47
N ARG A 184 4.45 12.18 -16.54
CA ARG A 184 4.95 12.86 -15.34
C ARG A 184 3.83 13.44 -14.48
N ARG A 185 2.81 14.02 -15.11
CA ARG A 185 1.65 14.58 -14.39
C ARG A 185 0.88 13.50 -13.65
N VAL A 186 0.58 12.37 -14.28
CA VAL A 186 -0.15 11.26 -13.64
C VAL A 186 0.72 10.59 -12.57
N HIS A 187 1.99 10.33 -12.87
CA HIS A 187 2.94 9.75 -11.92
C HIS A 187 3.08 10.61 -10.66
N PHE A 188 3.22 11.93 -10.81
CA PHE A 188 3.29 12.86 -9.69
C PHE A 188 2.00 12.83 -8.84
N LYS A 189 0.81 12.76 -9.46
CA LYS A 189 -0.45 12.62 -8.73
C LYS A 189 -0.50 11.32 -7.92
N CYS A 190 -0.07 10.19 -8.49
CA CYS A 190 0.01 8.92 -7.76
C CYS A 190 0.99 9.01 -6.57
N ALA A 191 2.18 9.56 -6.81
CA ALA A 191 3.21 9.69 -5.77
C ALA A 191 2.74 10.59 -4.62
N MET A 192 2.14 11.74 -4.93
CA MET A 192 1.59 12.65 -3.92
C MET A 192 0.46 11.98 -3.12
N GLY A 193 -0.47 11.32 -3.80
CA GLY A 193 -1.55 10.60 -3.12
C GLY A 193 -1.00 9.50 -2.19
N ASN A 194 0.02 8.76 -2.63
CA ASN A 194 0.68 7.75 -1.80
C ASN A 194 1.40 8.35 -0.57
N VAL A 195 1.99 9.54 -0.70
CA VAL A 195 2.58 10.25 0.45
C VAL A 195 1.49 10.67 1.44
N VAL A 196 0.36 11.19 0.96
CA VAL A 196 -0.78 11.55 1.83
C VAL A 196 -1.31 10.32 2.58
N THR A 197 -1.44 9.17 1.92
CA THR A 197 -1.91 7.93 2.57
C THR A 197 -0.92 7.41 3.60
N ILE A 198 0.40 7.57 3.37
CA ILE A 198 1.44 7.31 4.38
C ILE A 198 1.26 8.22 5.60
N CYS A 199 1.01 9.52 5.40
CA CYS A 199 0.74 10.43 6.52
C CYS A 199 -0.50 10.00 7.32
N CYS A 200 -1.56 9.56 6.65
CA CYS A 200 -2.76 9.03 7.30
C CYS A 200 -2.45 7.81 8.16
N THR A 201 -1.69 6.83 7.65
CA THR A 201 -1.33 5.62 8.39
C THR A 201 -0.36 5.92 9.54
N PHE A 202 0.56 6.88 9.40
CA PHE A 202 1.37 7.37 10.53
C PHE A 202 0.53 8.04 11.62
N MET A 203 -0.43 8.89 11.24
CA MET A 203 -1.33 9.52 12.22
C MET A 203 -2.14 8.47 12.98
N HIS A 204 -2.57 7.41 12.28
CA HIS A 204 -3.29 6.30 12.90
C HIS A 204 -2.37 5.43 13.79
N LEU A 205 -1.12 5.21 13.38
CA LEU A 205 -0.11 4.54 14.20
C LEU A 205 0.12 5.28 15.51
N TYR A 206 0.25 6.61 15.45
CA TYR A 206 0.39 7.44 16.64
C TYR A 206 -0.82 7.34 17.58
N TYR A 207 -2.03 7.33 17.02
CA TYR A 207 -3.25 7.10 17.79
C TYR A 207 -3.23 5.72 18.47
N LEU A 208 -2.87 4.67 17.75
CA LEU A 208 -2.79 3.32 18.31
C LEU A 208 -1.75 3.26 19.43
N ALA A 209 -0.56 3.82 19.22
CA ALA A 209 0.49 3.90 20.22
C ALA A 209 0.04 4.60 21.51
N SER A 210 -0.78 5.67 21.39
CA SER A 210 -1.34 6.37 22.57
C SER A 210 -2.35 5.56 23.38
N LYS A 211 -2.81 4.43 22.85
CA LYS A 211 -3.79 3.52 23.49
C LYS A 211 -3.15 2.24 24.03
N ILE A 212 -1.88 1.99 23.72
CA ILE A 212 -1.15 0.85 24.28
C ILE A 212 -0.73 1.25 25.70
N THR A 213 -1.35 0.64 26.71
CA THR A 213 -0.87 0.70 28.10
C THR A 213 0.05 -0.49 28.32
N ILE A 214 1.35 -0.25 28.54
CA ILE A 214 2.36 -1.28 28.85
C ILE A 214 2.68 -1.29 30.36
N LEU A 215 1.72 -0.89 31.20
CA LEU A 215 1.88 -0.78 32.66
C LEU A 215 0.76 -1.53 33.36
#